data_AF-A0A854F9Q7-F1
#
_entry.id   AF-A0A854F9Q7-F1
#
_cell.length_a   1.000
_cell.length_b   1.000
_cell.length_c   1.000
_cell.angle_alpha   90.00
_cell.angle_beta   90.00
_cell.angle_gamma   90.00
#
_symmetry.space_group_name_H-M   'P 1'
#
loop_
_entity.id
_entity.type
_entity.pdbx_description
1 polymer ?
#
loop_
_entity_poly.entity_id
_entity_poly.type
_entity_poly.pdbx_seq_one_letter_code
_entity_poly.pdbx_strand_id
1 'polypeptide(L)'
;MEILVTETNVMRALVDIQRTQILLAKLAKPTADLVPSSYAYALDKRLCPVFDTEDGHPFDEGYEIKRGFANSVLTYCDQKWLAGEALSFYDLEAHFGRERVELIHILRYAHLSRRFDDAFFSAILANCPSEAHGLNDPFDPSELGVV
;
A
#
# COMPACT_ATOMS: atom_id res chain seq x y z
N MET A 1 6.64 33.54 -18.19
CA MET A 1 7.15 32.26 -17.65
C MET A 1 5.97 31.31 -17.64
N GLU A 2 5.74 30.59 -18.74
CA GLU A 2 4.71 29.55 -18.79
C GLU A 2 5.17 28.39 -17.91
N ILE A 3 4.36 28.07 -16.90
CA ILE A 3 4.55 26.85 -16.14
C ILE A 3 4.14 25.72 -17.08
N LEU A 4 5.11 25.01 -17.65
CA LEU A 4 4.88 23.82 -18.45
C LEU A 4 4.37 22.73 -17.50
N VAL A 5 3.05 22.63 -17.36
CA VAL A 5 2.41 21.57 -16.61
C VAL A 5 2.50 20.31 -17.47
N THR A 6 3.32 19.35 -17.03
CA THR A 6 3.42 18.04 -17.68
C THR A 6 2.20 17.18 -17.35
N GLU A 7 1.83 16.26 -18.22
CA GLU A 7 0.72 15.31 -17.96
C GLU A 7 0.90 14.59 -16.62
N THR A 8 2.13 14.19 -16.29
CA THR A 8 2.47 13.59 -14.99
C THR A 8 2.14 14.48 -13.79
N ASN A 9 2.33 15.80 -13.90
CA ASN A 9 2.01 16.73 -12.82
C ASN A 9 0.48 16.87 -12.65
N VAL A 10 -0.28 16.87 -13.76
CA VAL A 10 -1.75 16.84 -13.70
C VAL A 10 -2.23 15.56 -13.04
N MET A 11 -1.69 14.40 -13.42
CA MET A 11 -2.10 13.11 -12.88
C MET A 11 -1.84 12.99 -11.39
N ARG A 12 -0.69 13.48 -10.90
CA ARG A 12 -0.42 13.54 -9.46
C ARG A 12 -1.40 14.45 -8.73
N ALA A 13 -1.69 15.63 -9.28
CA ALA A 13 -2.66 16.55 -8.68
C ALA A 13 -4.07 15.95 -8.61
N LEU A 14 -4.49 15.21 -9.64
CA LEU A 14 -5.78 14.50 -9.65
C LEU A 14 -5.82 13.38 -8.60
N VAL A 15 -4.75 12.60 -8.48
CA VAL A 15 -4.60 11.60 -7.41
C VAL A 15 -4.67 12.27 -6.04
N ASP A 16 -3.98 13.39 -5.85
CA ASP A 16 -3.96 14.13 -4.59
C ASP A 16 -5.34 14.64 -4.18
N ILE A 17 -6.12 15.16 -5.15
CA ILE A 17 -7.50 15.58 -4.92
C ILE A 17 -8.37 14.37 -4.55
N GLN A 18 -8.28 13.28 -5.32
CA GLN A 18 -9.07 12.06 -5.10
C GLN A 18 -8.78 11.46 -3.72
N ARG A 19 -7.50 11.24 -3.38
CA ARG A 19 -7.11 10.69 -2.07
C ARG A 19 -7.60 11.58 -0.93
N THR A 20 -7.49 12.90 -1.06
CA THR A 20 -7.90 13.82 0.01
C THR A 20 -9.40 13.70 0.28
N GLN A 21 -10.21 13.65 -0.77
CA GLN A 21 -11.66 13.46 -0.65
C GLN A 21 -12.01 12.13 0.04
N ILE A 22 -11.35 11.04 -0.37
CA ILE A 22 -11.61 9.70 0.20
C ILE A 22 -11.14 9.60 1.65
N LEU A 23 -9.98 10.17 1.98
CA LEU A 23 -9.43 10.16 3.34
C LEU A 23 -10.29 11.03 4.27
N LEU A 24 -10.78 12.18 3.82
CA LEU A 24 -11.74 12.98 4.58
C LEU A 24 -13.05 12.20 4.82
N ALA A 25 -13.53 11.44 3.83
CA ALA A 25 -14.68 10.57 4.00
C ALA A 25 -14.41 9.43 5.00
N LYS A 26 -13.19 8.87 5.04
CA LYS A 26 -12.79 7.87 6.04
C LYS A 26 -12.79 8.44 7.47
N LEU A 27 -12.38 9.70 7.63
CA LEU A 27 -12.32 10.36 8.93
C LEU A 27 -13.69 10.86 9.42
N ALA A 28 -14.61 11.13 8.49
CA ALA A 28 -15.96 11.57 8.84
C ALA A 28 -16.82 10.40 9.34
N LYS A 29 -17.30 10.49 10.59
CA LYS A 29 -18.12 9.44 11.23
C LYS A 29 -19.25 8.86 10.36
N PRO A 30 -20.04 9.66 9.61
CA PRO A 30 -21.16 9.12 8.83
C PRO A 30 -20.73 8.25 7.64
N THR A 31 -19.49 8.38 7.18
CA THR A 31 -18.98 7.73 5.95
C THR A 31 -17.77 6.84 6.21
N ALA A 32 -17.28 6.77 7.46
CA ALA A 32 -16.06 6.06 7.83
C ALA A 32 -16.08 4.57 7.46
N ASP A 33 -17.25 3.93 7.56
CA ASP A 33 -17.42 2.50 7.26
C ASP A 33 -17.57 2.21 5.76
N LEU A 34 -17.85 3.24 4.94
CA LEU A 34 -17.95 3.11 3.48
C LEU A 34 -16.56 3.00 2.83
N VAL A 35 -15.52 3.49 3.50
CA VAL A 35 -14.15 3.47 3.01
C VAL A 35 -13.39 2.36 3.75
N PRO A 36 -12.99 1.26 3.07
CA PRO A 36 -12.20 0.21 3.69
C PRO A 36 -10.91 0.78 4.29
N SER A 37 -10.52 0.27 5.46
CA SER A 37 -9.31 0.73 6.14
C SER A 37 -8.03 0.47 5.33
N SER A 38 -7.96 -0.65 4.63
CA SER A 38 -6.86 -0.94 3.71
C SER A 38 -6.78 0.05 2.55
N TYR A 39 -7.93 0.40 1.96
CA TYR A 39 -8.00 1.36 0.88
C TYR A 39 -7.56 2.75 1.33
N ALA A 40 -8.06 3.22 2.48
CA ALA A 40 -7.62 4.47 3.08
C ALA A 40 -6.11 4.47 3.35
N TYR A 41 -5.56 3.39 3.91
CA TYR A 41 -4.12 3.25 4.13
C TYR A 41 -3.32 3.35 2.83
N ALA A 42 -3.71 2.61 1.77
CA ALA A 42 -3.02 2.65 0.49
C ALA A 42 -3.00 4.07 -0.09
N LEU A 43 -4.16 4.74 -0.10
CA LEU A 43 -4.27 6.11 -0.58
C LEU A 43 -3.39 7.08 0.24
N ASP A 44 -3.35 6.94 1.57
CA ASP A 44 -2.53 7.77 2.44
C ASP A 44 -1.03 7.63 2.13
N LYS A 45 -0.56 6.39 1.90
CA LYS A 45 0.84 6.10 1.58
C LYS A 45 1.18 6.24 0.09
N ARG A 46 0.30 6.87 -0.71
CA ARG A 46 0.45 7.00 -2.18
C ARG A 46 0.77 5.65 -2.85
N LEU A 47 0.21 4.58 -2.30
CA LEU A 47 0.26 3.24 -2.85
C LEU A 47 -0.91 3.04 -3.80
N CYS A 48 -0.62 2.57 -5.01
CA CYS A 48 -1.66 2.19 -5.95
C CYS A 48 -2.56 1.11 -5.32
N PRO A 49 -3.88 1.33 -5.22
CA PRO A 49 -4.80 0.47 -4.49
C PRO A 49 -5.22 -0.73 -5.37
N VAL A 50 -4.29 -1.64 -5.63
CA VAL A 50 -4.44 -2.75 -6.58
C VAL A 50 -5.53 -3.75 -6.21
N PHE A 51 -5.99 -3.77 -4.96
CA PHE A 51 -7.11 -4.61 -4.53
C PHE A 51 -8.48 -3.96 -4.72
N ASP A 52 -8.51 -2.64 -4.91
CA ASP A 52 -9.73 -1.82 -4.96
C ASP A 52 -9.98 -1.27 -6.37
N THR A 53 -9.01 -1.41 -7.29
CA THR A 53 -9.05 -0.82 -8.63
C THR A 53 -8.55 -1.79 -9.71
N GLU A 54 -9.21 -1.75 -10.87
CA GLU A 54 -8.84 -2.55 -12.05
C GLU A 54 -7.51 -2.06 -12.66
N ASP A 55 -6.85 -2.96 -13.39
CA ASP A 55 -5.61 -2.64 -14.11
C ASP A 55 -5.85 -1.60 -15.22
N GLY A 56 -4.93 -0.64 -15.35
CA GLY A 56 -5.06 0.44 -16.32
C GLY A 56 -6.01 1.55 -15.85
N HIS A 57 -6.26 1.63 -14.53
CA HIS A 57 -7.02 2.73 -13.97
C HIS A 57 -6.33 4.06 -14.33
N PRO A 58 -7.06 5.10 -14.77
CA PRO A 58 -6.45 6.34 -15.27
C PRO A 58 -5.44 6.97 -14.31
N PHE A 59 -5.63 6.78 -13.01
CA PHE A 59 -4.80 7.35 -11.95
C PHE A 59 -3.56 6.53 -11.56
N ASP A 60 -3.33 5.35 -12.14
CA ASP A 60 -2.22 4.45 -11.77
C ASP A 60 -0.85 5.15 -11.83
N GLU A 61 -0.67 6.04 -12.82
CA GLU A 61 0.57 6.81 -13.00
C GLU A 61 0.77 7.92 -11.96
N GLY A 62 -0.27 8.33 -11.22
CA GLY A 62 -0.19 9.39 -10.23
C GLY A 62 0.34 8.94 -8.85
N TYR A 63 0.34 7.64 -8.56
CA TYR A 63 0.81 7.08 -7.29
C TYR A 63 2.35 7.06 -7.19
N GLU A 64 2.90 7.04 -5.98
CA GLU A 64 4.35 6.88 -5.78
C GLU A 64 4.74 5.41 -5.90
N ILE A 65 4.07 4.54 -5.14
CA ILE A 65 4.24 3.10 -5.26
C ILE A 65 3.32 2.60 -6.37
N LYS A 66 3.91 2.32 -7.53
CA LYS A 66 3.20 1.95 -8.76
C LYS A 66 2.57 0.57 -8.67
N ARG A 67 1.47 0.39 -9.40
CA ARG A 67 0.79 -0.92 -9.60
C ARG A 67 1.76 -2.04 -9.95
N GLY A 68 2.64 -1.80 -10.93
CA GLY A 68 3.58 -2.82 -11.41
C GLY A 68 4.50 -3.35 -10.31
N PHE A 69 5.04 -2.45 -9.47
CA PHE A 69 5.88 -2.86 -8.35
C PHE A 69 5.06 -3.55 -7.25
N ALA A 70 3.93 -2.96 -6.84
CA ALA A 70 3.03 -3.56 -5.86
C ALA A 70 2.59 -4.98 -6.25
N ASN A 71 2.14 -5.18 -7.50
CA ASN A 71 1.75 -6.49 -8.01
C ASN A 71 2.92 -7.47 -8.07
N SER A 72 4.13 -7.02 -8.40
CA SER A 72 5.32 -7.89 -8.42
C SER A 72 5.65 -8.42 -7.03
N VAL A 73 5.62 -7.54 -6.02
CA VAL A 73 5.84 -7.90 -4.60
C VAL A 73 4.75 -8.87 -4.13
N LEU A 74 3.48 -8.53 -4.36
CA LEU A 74 2.35 -9.36 -3.94
C LEU A 74 2.36 -10.74 -4.63
N THR A 75 2.72 -10.79 -5.91
CA THR A 75 2.85 -12.05 -6.66
C THR A 75 3.96 -12.94 -6.10
N TYR A 76 5.11 -12.36 -5.74
CA TYR A 76 6.18 -13.11 -5.12
C TYR A 76 5.79 -13.65 -3.73
N CYS A 77 5.11 -12.82 -2.93
CA CYS A 77 4.54 -13.25 -1.65
C CYS A 77 3.56 -14.41 -1.83
N ASP A 78 2.64 -14.29 -2.79
CA ASP A 78 1.64 -15.33 -3.10
C ASP A 78 2.29 -16.65 -3.52
N GLN A 79 3.30 -16.60 -4.39
CA GLN A 79 4.05 -17.79 -4.80
C GLN A 79 4.70 -18.51 -3.61
N LYS A 80 5.35 -17.75 -2.71
CA LYS A 80 6.01 -18.31 -1.51
C LYS A 80 5.00 -18.86 -0.52
N TRP A 81 3.90 -18.15 -0.32
CA TRP A 81 2.82 -18.57 0.57
C TRP A 81 2.14 -19.86 0.07
N LEU A 82 1.79 -19.93 -1.22
CA LEU A 82 1.20 -21.13 -1.84
C LEU A 82 2.14 -22.33 -1.87
N ALA A 83 3.46 -22.09 -1.95
CA ALA A 83 4.48 -23.14 -1.85
C ALA A 83 4.73 -23.61 -0.40
N GLY A 84 4.16 -22.95 0.61
CA GLY A 84 4.44 -23.23 2.01
C GLY A 84 5.87 -22.89 2.44
N GLU A 85 6.55 -22.02 1.69
CA GLU A 85 7.91 -21.60 1.97
C GLU A 85 7.91 -20.44 2.99
N ALA A 86 8.73 -20.56 4.03
CA ALA A 86 8.92 -19.45 4.97
C ALA A 86 9.57 -18.27 4.25
N LEU A 87 8.98 -17.08 4.42
CA LEU A 87 9.44 -15.84 3.81
C LEU A 87 9.70 -14.81 4.91
N SER A 88 10.95 -14.35 5.04
CA SER A 88 11.31 -13.24 5.93
C SER A 88 11.24 -11.89 5.20
N PHE A 89 11.23 -10.79 5.95
CA PHE A 89 11.32 -9.46 5.34
C PHE A 89 12.64 -9.27 4.57
N TYR A 90 13.76 -9.80 5.08
CA TYR A 90 15.05 -9.68 4.40
C TYR A 90 15.13 -10.49 3.10
N ASP A 91 14.34 -11.56 2.95
CA ASP A 91 14.23 -12.27 1.67
C ASP A 91 13.55 -11.39 0.61
N LEU A 92 12.56 -10.58 1.02
CA LEU A 92 11.93 -9.59 0.15
C LEU A 92 12.92 -8.47 -0.23
N GLU A 93 13.69 -7.94 0.72
CA GLU A 93 14.74 -6.96 0.41
C GLU A 93 15.82 -7.53 -0.52
N ALA A 94 16.21 -8.79 -0.33
CA ALA A 94 17.18 -9.46 -1.18
C ALA A 94 16.64 -9.65 -2.62
N HIS A 95 15.34 -9.91 -2.77
CA HIS A 95 14.71 -10.11 -4.07
C HIS A 95 14.44 -8.80 -4.83
N PHE A 96 13.86 -7.81 -4.16
CA PHE A 96 13.41 -6.55 -4.79
C PHE A 96 14.42 -5.41 -4.67
N GLY A 97 15.38 -5.51 -3.76
CA GLY A 97 16.35 -4.45 -3.46
C GLY A 97 15.96 -3.59 -2.26
N ARG A 98 16.58 -2.40 -2.14
CA ARG A 98 16.51 -1.53 -0.95
C ARG A 98 15.24 -0.66 -0.86
N GLU A 99 14.11 -1.10 -1.40
CA GLU A 99 12.81 -0.39 -1.33
C GLU A 99 12.04 -0.73 -0.05
N ARG A 100 12.71 -0.58 1.10
CA ARG A 100 12.21 -1.02 2.41
C ARG A 100 10.85 -0.42 2.75
N VAL A 101 10.72 0.89 2.54
CA VAL A 101 9.51 1.64 2.94
C VAL A 101 8.33 1.19 2.09
N GLU A 102 8.55 1.02 0.79
CA GLU A 102 7.56 0.56 -0.17
C GLU A 102 7.13 -0.87 0.13
N LEU A 103 8.07 -1.77 0.42
CA LEU A 103 7.78 -3.14 0.86
C LEU A 103 6.91 -3.16 2.12
N ILE A 104 7.23 -2.35 3.13
CA ILE A 104 6.42 -2.23 4.36
C ILE A 104 5.00 -1.80 4.01
N HIS A 105 4.84 -0.77 3.17
CA HIS A 105 3.52 -0.27 2.79
C HIS A 105 2.70 -1.28 2.00
N ILE A 106 3.31 -2.00 1.05
CA ILE A 106 2.65 -3.06 0.27
C ILE A 106 2.20 -4.20 1.18
N LEU A 107 3.08 -4.68 2.06
CA LEU A 107 2.76 -5.79 2.96
C LEU A 107 1.70 -5.41 3.99
N ARG A 108 1.77 -4.19 4.55
CA ARG A 108 0.75 -3.69 5.49
C ARG A 108 -0.60 -3.51 4.80
N TYR A 109 -0.62 -3.01 3.56
CA TYR A 109 -1.85 -2.95 2.77
C TYR A 109 -2.46 -4.34 2.52
N ALA A 110 -1.63 -5.35 2.25
CA ALA A 110 -2.06 -6.74 2.13
C ALA A 110 -2.62 -7.30 3.45
N HIS A 111 -1.99 -6.98 4.58
CA HIS A 111 -2.47 -7.36 5.92
C HIS A 111 -3.84 -6.74 6.21
N LEU A 112 -4.00 -5.43 6.04
CA LEU A 112 -5.26 -4.72 6.26
C LEU A 112 -6.38 -5.21 5.32
N SER A 113 -6.02 -5.70 4.14
CA SER A 113 -6.94 -6.30 3.17
C SER A 113 -7.18 -7.80 3.38
N ARG A 114 -6.58 -8.41 4.42
CA ARG A 114 -6.66 -9.84 4.76
C ARG A 114 -6.30 -10.77 3.60
N ARG A 115 -5.22 -10.46 2.89
CA ARG A 115 -4.78 -11.23 1.71
C ARG A 115 -3.97 -12.48 2.04
N PHE A 116 -3.27 -12.46 3.17
CA PHE A 116 -2.49 -13.59 3.68
C PHE A 116 -2.90 -13.88 5.13
N ASP A 117 -2.57 -15.08 5.61
CA ASP A 117 -2.87 -15.50 6.98
C ASP A 117 -1.85 -14.99 8.01
N ASP A 118 -2.18 -15.16 9.30
CA ASP A 118 -1.33 -14.73 10.41
C ASP A 118 0.02 -15.46 10.43
N ALA A 119 0.07 -16.70 9.92
CA ALA A 119 1.30 -17.49 9.88
C ALA A 119 2.29 -16.90 8.88
N PHE A 120 1.81 -16.45 7.72
CA PHE A 120 2.60 -15.73 6.71
C PHE A 120 3.20 -14.45 7.31
N PHE A 121 2.39 -13.59 7.94
CA PHE A 121 2.90 -12.35 8.53
C PHE A 121 3.83 -12.62 9.72
N SER A 122 3.57 -13.65 10.52
CA SER A 122 4.48 -14.06 11.60
C SER A 122 5.85 -14.47 11.07
N ALA A 123 5.92 -15.16 9.94
CA ALA A 123 7.18 -15.53 9.30
C ALA A 123 7.97 -14.29 8.82
N ILE A 124 7.28 -13.31 8.21
CA ILE A 124 7.90 -12.05 7.80
C ILE A 124 8.47 -11.30 9.01
N LEU A 125 7.68 -11.19 10.08
CA LEU A 125 8.02 -10.43 11.28
C LEU A 125 9.08 -11.09 12.16
N ALA A 126 9.25 -12.41 12.06
CA ALA A 126 10.25 -13.15 12.83
C ALA A 126 11.69 -12.70 12.54
N ASN A 127 11.94 -12.17 11.34
CA ASN A 127 13.23 -11.62 10.95
C ASN A 127 13.04 -10.40 10.04
N CYS A 128 12.88 -9.23 10.66
CA CYS A 128 12.58 -7.97 9.98
C CYS A 128 13.34 -6.78 10.59
N PRO A 129 13.42 -5.64 9.87
CA PRO A 129 13.93 -4.39 10.44
C PRO A 129 12.91 -3.79 11.43
N SER A 130 13.39 -2.91 12.32
CA SER A 130 12.57 -2.31 13.41
C SER A 130 11.31 -1.60 12.91
N GLU A 131 11.38 -1.00 11.74
CA GLU A 131 10.33 -0.22 11.09
C GLU A 131 9.17 -1.10 10.59
N ALA A 132 9.40 -2.41 10.42
CA ALA A 132 8.41 -3.38 9.95
C ALA A 132 7.60 -4.01 11.09
N HIS A 133 7.92 -3.79 12.37
CA HIS A 133 7.24 -4.46 13.48
C HIS A 133 5.74 -4.14 13.59
N GLY A 134 5.30 -2.97 13.09
CA GLY A 134 3.88 -2.58 13.07
C GLY A 134 3.13 -2.97 11.81
N LEU A 135 3.63 -3.95 11.04
CA LEU A 135 3.01 -4.37 9.77
C LEU A 135 1.66 -5.05 10.00
N ASN A 136 1.54 -5.86 11.06
CA ASN A 136 0.32 -6.57 11.43
C ASN A 136 -0.56 -5.81 12.45
N ASP A 137 -0.27 -4.54 12.71
CA ASP A 137 -1.11 -3.73 13.58
C ASP A 137 -2.49 -3.51 12.93
N PRO A 138 -3.57 -3.43 13.74
CA PRO A 138 -4.86 -2.99 13.24
C PRO A 138 -4.76 -1.55 12.73
N PHE A 139 -5.61 -1.19 11.77
CA PHE A 139 -5.68 0.17 11.27
C PHE A 139 -6.14 1.16 12.36
N ASP A 140 -5.40 2.25 12.54
CA ASP A 140 -5.75 3.37 13.42
C ASP A 140 -5.97 4.63 12.57
N PRO A 141 -7.17 5.24 12.56
CA PRO A 141 -7.43 6.46 11.80
C PRO A 141 -6.50 7.63 12.14
N SER A 142 -5.89 7.67 13.32
CA SER A 142 -4.93 8.71 13.71
C SER A 142 -3.60 8.64 12.95
N GLU A 143 -3.32 7.53 12.26
CA GLU A 143 -2.12 7.36 11.43
C GLU A 143 -2.24 7.99 10.03
N LEU A 144 -3.44 8.44 9.66
CA LEU A 144 -3.70 9.12 8.39
C LEU A 144 -3.13 10.54 8.42
N GLY A 145 -2.22 10.83 7.48
CA GLY A 145 -1.52 12.11 7.37
C GLY A 145 -2.31 13.17 6.60
N VAL A 146 -3.60 13.34 6.88
CA VAL A 146 -4.43 14.34 6.19
C VAL A 146 -4.21 15.72 6.82
N VAL A 147 -3.10 16.37 6.49
CA VAL A 147 -2.86 17.81 6.74
C VAL A 147 -2.07 18.42 5.60
#